data_AF-A0AA39D1Y6-F1
#
_entry.id   AF-A0AA39D1Y6-F1
#
_cell.length_a   1.000
_cell.length_b   1.000
_cell.length_c   1.000
_cell.angle_alpha   90.00
_cell.angle_beta   90.00
_cell.angle_gamma   90.00
#
_symmetry.space_group_name_H-M   'P 1'
#
loop_
_entity.id
_entity.type
_entity.pdbx_description
1 polymer ?
#
loop_
_entity_poly.entity_id
_entity_poly.type
_entity_poly.pdbx_seq_one_letter_code
_entity_poly.pdbx_strand_id
1 'polypeptide(L)'
;MAEINRLLPFYQDLDFETADLILQLQLEDVEHVRDRAKGKQREGTEPDDSQQALAMMESDLQSMRSLIADRHMSQSIAAAVLADRPAIEESIREEEIAHRDRIMAQRLNGSDFTDTTQDQPESGEIKDSLLSKLAGMYMCEDDETLSVIAGLSNEVSDIEDGTSRAESSTQASSRRSESREIKCEACHDRKKHFEVMTNACGHAYCKTCLQELFELSTRDESLFPPRCCKQPMDIDDVQIFLTKELKDQFQKAKVEFGTKNRTYCSRGACSAFIPSASIEGDLATCQVCLTMTCAICKEGAHGGDCPEDTTLQEVLAAATENGWQRCYSCRRIIEIDYGCNHMT
;
A
#
# COMPACT_ATOMS: atom_id res chain seq x y z
N MET A 1 -11.63 -12.60 -3.17
CA MET A 1 -10.37 -12.14 -2.53
C MET A 1 -10.59 -11.59 -1.11
N ALA A 2 -11.60 -10.75 -0.84
CA ALA A 2 -11.88 -10.27 0.52
C ALA A 2 -12.35 -11.39 1.50
N GLU A 3 -13.03 -12.42 1.01
CA GLU A 3 -13.47 -13.56 1.84
C GLU A 3 -12.37 -14.61 2.11
N ILE A 4 -11.41 -14.75 1.19
CA ILE A 4 -10.24 -15.63 1.40
C ILE A 4 -9.41 -15.15 2.61
N ASN A 5 -9.35 -13.83 2.82
CA ASN A 5 -8.73 -13.21 4.00
C ASN A 5 -9.49 -13.44 5.32
N ARG A 6 -10.74 -13.92 5.32
CA ARG A 6 -11.51 -14.20 6.55
C ARG A 6 -11.27 -15.60 7.11
N LEU A 7 -10.86 -16.58 6.30
CA LEU A 7 -10.61 -17.96 6.74
C LEU A 7 -9.12 -18.30 6.91
N LEU A 8 -8.23 -17.49 6.32
CA LEU A 8 -6.79 -17.53 6.57
C LEU A 8 -6.39 -17.53 8.07
N PRO A 9 -7.08 -16.83 9.00
CA PRO A 9 -6.69 -16.83 10.41
C PRO A 9 -6.75 -18.21 11.08
N PHE A 10 -7.65 -19.11 10.66
CA PHE A 10 -7.76 -20.44 11.27
C PHE A 10 -6.60 -21.35 10.88
N TYR A 11 -6.12 -21.23 9.65
CA TYR A 11 -5.01 -22.04 9.13
C TYR A 11 -3.63 -21.45 9.44
N GLN A 12 -3.56 -20.23 9.98
CA GLN A 12 -2.29 -19.57 10.35
C GLN A 12 -1.59 -20.22 11.53
N ASP A 13 -2.35 -20.83 12.45
CA ASP A 13 -1.84 -21.44 13.68
C ASP A 13 -1.55 -22.96 13.52
N LEU A 14 -1.78 -23.52 12.34
CA LEU A 14 -1.62 -24.95 12.04
C LEU A 14 -0.33 -25.20 11.24
N ASP A 15 0.30 -26.37 11.45
CA ASP A 15 1.35 -26.84 10.56
C ASP A 15 0.80 -27.15 9.15
N PHE A 16 1.69 -27.12 8.16
CA PHE A 16 1.32 -27.29 6.76
C PHE A 16 0.60 -28.60 6.51
N GLU A 17 1.10 -29.70 7.06
CA GLU A 17 0.55 -31.04 6.87
C GLU A 17 -0.87 -31.15 7.43
N THR A 18 -1.10 -30.59 8.62
CA THR A 18 -2.42 -30.55 9.25
C THR A 18 -3.39 -29.68 8.45
N ALA A 19 -2.96 -28.50 8.02
CA ALA A 19 -3.79 -27.58 7.25
C ALA A 19 -4.17 -28.15 5.87
N ASP A 20 -3.21 -28.76 5.16
CA ASP A 20 -3.46 -29.41 3.86
C ASP A 20 -4.42 -30.59 4.01
N LEU A 21 -4.27 -31.41 5.06
CA LEU A 21 -5.16 -32.53 5.34
C LEU A 21 -6.59 -32.07 5.60
N ILE A 22 -6.80 -31.01 6.39
CA ILE A 22 -8.14 -30.46 6.66
C ILE A 22 -8.80 -30.01 5.35
N LEU A 23 -8.08 -29.26 4.51
CA LEU A 23 -8.61 -28.79 3.22
C LEU A 23 -8.89 -29.95 2.27
N GLN A 24 -8.04 -30.99 2.26
CA GLN A 24 -8.27 -32.19 1.48
C GLN A 24 -9.57 -32.90 1.92
N LEU A 25 -9.77 -33.09 3.22
CA LEU A 25 -10.99 -33.71 3.75
C LEU A 25 -12.24 -32.89 3.42
N GLN A 26 -12.16 -31.56 3.48
CA GLN A 26 -13.27 -30.69 3.09
C GLN A 26 -13.59 -30.79 1.59
N LEU A 27 -12.57 -30.92 0.73
CA LEU A 27 -12.76 -31.18 -0.69
C LEU A 27 -13.44 -32.53 -0.90
N GLU A 28 -12.97 -33.60 -0.24
CA GLU A 28 -13.59 -34.94 -0.29
C GLU A 28 -15.07 -34.90 0.13
N ASP A 29 -15.42 -34.13 1.17
CA ASP A 29 -16.81 -33.92 1.59
C ASP A 29 -17.66 -33.24 0.49
N VAL A 30 -17.12 -32.22 -0.18
CA VAL A 30 -17.79 -31.57 -1.32
C VAL A 30 -18.02 -32.57 -2.45
N GLU A 31 -17.03 -33.43 -2.74
CA GLU A 31 -17.18 -34.49 -3.74
C GLU A 31 -18.25 -35.51 -3.35
N HIS A 32 -18.27 -35.93 -2.09
CA HIS A 32 -19.28 -36.86 -1.56
C HIS A 32 -20.70 -36.28 -1.65
N VAL A 33 -20.90 -34.99 -1.38
CA VAL A 33 -22.19 -34.32 -1.52
C VAL A 33 -22.59 -34.25 -2.99
N ARG A 34 -21.65 -33.89 -3.87
CA ARG A 34 -21.85 -33.84 -5.32
C ARG A 34 -22.27 -35.19 -5.90
N ASP A 35 -21.63 -36.28 -5.48
CA ASP A 35 -21.96 -37.63 -5.92
C ASP A 35 -23.35 -38.09 -5.46
N ARG A 36 -23.77 -37.73 -4.24
CA ARG A 36 -25.13 -38.00 -3.73
C ARG A 36 -26.22 -37.19 -4.45
N ALA A 37 -25.84 -36.14 -5.17
CA ALA A 37 -26.75 -35.31 -5.96
C ALA A 37 -26.89 -35.78 -7.42
N LYS A 38 -25.95 -36.60 -7.93
CA LYS A 38 -26.01 -37.14 -9.30
C LYS A 38 -27.31 -37.92 -9.55
N GLY A 39 -28.03 -37.55 -10.62
CA GLY A 39 -29.26 -38.22 -11.07
C GLY A 39 -30.58 -37.64 -10.55
N LYS A 40 -30.56 -36.58 -9.73
CA LYS A 40 -31.80 -35.94 -9.22
C LYS A 40 -32.41 -34.89 -10.16
N GLN A 41 -31.74 -34.56 -11.27
CA GLN A 41 -32.15 -33.50 -12.18
C GLN A 41 -32.28 -33.99 -13.62
N ARG A 42 -33.17 -33.32 -14.37
CA ARG A 42 -33.42 -33.60 -15.78
C ARG A 42 -32.25 -33.07 -16.61
N GLU A 43 -31.74 -33.90 -17.52
CA GLU A 43 -30.64 -33.56 -18.43
C GLU A 43 -30.95 -32.27 -19.22
N GLY A 44 -30.02 -31.30 -19.19
CA GLY A 44 -30.14 -30.01 -19.87
C GLY A 44 -30.75 -28.85 -19.04
N THR A 45 -30.96 -29.04 -17.74
CA THR A 45 -31.40 -27.94 -16.83
C THR A 45 -30.18 -27.18 -16.31
N GLU A 46 -30.27 -25.85 -16.17
CA GLU A 46 -29.22 -25.04 -15.52
C GLU A 46 -28.93 -25.54 -14.10
N PRO A 47 -27.67 -25.41 -13.62
CA PRO A 47 -27.31 -25.86 -12.28
C PRO A 47 -28.17 -25.14 -11.24
N ASP A 48 -28.76 -25.93 -10.35
CA ASP A 48 -29.54 -25.39 -9.22
C ASP A 48 -28.63 -24.59 -8.28
N ASP A 49 -29.20 -23.65 -7.53
CA ASP A 49 -28.47 -22.78 -6.59
C ASP A 49 -27.56 -23.60 -5.66
N SER A 50 -28.00 -24.80 -5.27
CA SER A 50 -27.22 -25.72 -4.45
C SER A 50 -25.95 -26.24 -5.14
N GLN A 51 -26.01 -26.51 -6.45
CA GLN A 51 -24.85 -26.95 -7.23
C GLN A 51 -23.88 -25.79 -7.48
N GLN A 52 -24.40 -24.59 -7.72
CA GLN A 52 -23.56 -23.40 -7.86
C GLN A 52 -22.84 -23.07 -6.54
N ALA A 53 -23.52 -23.18 -5.40
CA ALA A 53 -22.93 -23.00 -4.09
C ALA A 53 -21.81 -24.02 -3.81
N LEU A 54 -22.00 -25.29 -4.16
CA LEU A 54 -20.97 -26.32 -4.03
C LEU A 54 -19.75 -26.05 -4.92
N ALA A 55 -19.97 -25.60 -6.16
CA ALA A 55 -18.89 -25.24 -7.08
C ALA A 55 -18.08 -24.03 -6.56
N MET A 56 -18.74 -23.03 -5.99
CA MET A 56 -18.05 -21.91 -5.33
C MET A 56 -17.24 -22.38 -4.13
N MET A 57 -17.81 -23.24 -3.28
CA MET A 57 -17.11 -23.81 -2.12
C MET A 57 -15.86 -24.61 -2.54
N GLU A 58 -15.96 -25.45 -3.57
CA GLU A 58 -14.82 -26.19 -4.14
C GLU A 58 -13.73 -25.24 -4.62
N SER A 59 -14.10 -24.19 -5.37
CA SER A 59 -13.16 -23.16 -5.85
C SER A 59 -12.47 -22.42 -4.70
N ASP A 60 -13.21 -22.09 -3.64
CA ASP A 60 -12.66 -21.41 -2.47
C ASP A 60 -11.70 -22.31 -1.69
N LEU A 61 -12.03 -23.59 -1.49
CA LEU A 61 -11.16 -24.58 -0.85
C LEU A 61 -9.87 -24.80 -1.65
N GLN A 62 -9.96 -24.93 -2.98
CA GLN A 62 -8.79 -25.05 -3.85
C GLN A 62 -7.91 -23.80 -3.79
N SER A 63 -8.52 -22.61 -3.78
CA SER A 63 -7.80 -21.35 -3.65
C SER A 63 -7.06 -21.24 -2.31
N MET A 64 -7.70 -21.64 -1.21
CA MET A 64 -7.06 -21.69 0.11
C MET A 64 -5.90 -22.69 0.14
N ARG A 65 -6.07 -23.87 -0.46
CA ARG A 65 -5.01 -24.90 -0.53
C ARG A 65 -3.79 -24.40 -1.30
N SER A 66 -4.00 -23.71 -2.43
CA SER A 66 -2.92 -23.08 -3.19
C SER A 66 -2.16 -22.06 -2.34
N LEU A 67 -2.87 -21.20 -1.60
CA LEU A 67 -2.24 -20.18 -0.76
C LEU A 67 -1.39 -20.77 0.36
N ILE A 68 -1.86 -21.87 0.97
CA ILE A 68 -1.10 -22.57 2.03
C ILE A 68 0.15 -23.23 1.43
N ALA A 69 0.03 -23.86 0.26
CA ALA A 69 1.17 -24.43 -0.45
C ALA A 69 2.20 -23.36 -0.86
N ASP A 70 1.75 -22.22 -1.38
CA ASP A 70 2.61 -21.09 -1.76
C ASP A 70 3.35 -20.51 -0.54
N ARG A 71 2.65 -20.41 0.61
CA ARG A 71 3.26 -19.98 1.88
C ARG A 71 4.34 -20.96 2.32
N HIS A 72 4.04 -22.25 2.35
CA HIS A 72 5.00 -23.28 2.74
C HIS A 72 6.23 -23.32 1.81
N MET A 73 6.02 -23.21 0.49
CA MET A 73 7.10 -23.09 -0.47
C MET A 73 7.98 -21.86 -0.18
N SER A 74 7.37 -20.71 0.10
CA SER A 74 8.10 -19.47 0.42
C SER A 74 8.92 -19.61 1.70
N GLN A 75 8.36 -20.25 2.73
CA GLN A 75 9.07 -20.57 3.98
C GLN A 75 10.25 -21.51 3.75
N SER A 76 10.05 -22.55 2.93
CA SER A 76 11.11 -23.49 2.57
C SER A 76 12.26 -22.81 1.81
N ILE A 77 11.95 -21.92 0.86
CA ILE A 77 12.94 -21.12 0.15
C ILE A 77 13.72 -20.23 1.12
N ALA A 78 13.03 -19.53 2.02
CA ALA A 78 13.68 -18.68 3.01
C ALA A 78 14.61 -19.48 3.94
N ALA A 79 14.17 -20.66 4.39
CA ALA A 79 14.97 -21.55 5.21
C ALA A 79 16.23 -22.04 4.48
N ALA A 80 16.11 -22.40 3.18
CA ALA A 80 17.25 -22.81 2.36
C ALA A 80 18.26 -21.66 2.18
N VAL A 81 17.79 -20.44 1.91
CA VAL A 81 18.65 -19.25 1.79
C VAL A 81 19.39 -18.98 3.11
N LEU A 82 18.73 -19.12 4.25
CA LEU A 82 19.37 -18.96 5.56
C LEU A 82 20.39 -20.06 5.84
N ALA A 83 20.10 -21.31 5.47
CA ALA A 83 21.03 -22.43 5.63
C ALA A 83 22.29 -22.28 4.76
N ASP A 84 22.11 -21.82 3.51
CA ASP A 84 23.19 -21.64 2.54
C ASP A 84 23.95 -20.33 2.71
N ARG A 85 23.53 -19.47 3.65
CA ARG A 85 24.11 -18.15 3.90
C ARG A 85 25.64 -18.13 3.94
N PRO A 86 26.36 -19.01 4.67
CA PRO A 86 27.82 -18.96 4.69
C PRO A 86 28.46 -19.23 3.33
N ALA A 87 27.85 -20.09 2.51
CA ALA A 87 28.32 -20.37 1.16
C ALA A 87 28.04 -19.20 0.21
N ILE A 88 26.87 -18.55 0.36
CA ILE A 88 26.52 -17.33 -0.39
C ILE A 88 27.51 -16.21 -0.06
N GLU A 89 27.78 -15.97 1.23
CA GLU A 89 28.74 -14.95 1.68
C GLU A 89 30.16 -15.22 1.15
N GLU A 90 30.60 -16.47 1.09
CA GLU A 90 31.89 -16.82 0.50
C GLU A 90 31.91 -16.55 -1.01
N SER A 91 30.87 -16.96 -1.74
CA SER A 91 30.76 -16.71 -3.18
C SER A 91 30.78 -15.21 -3.51
N ILE A 92 30.12 -14.38 -2.69
CA ILE A 92 30.14 -12.92 -2.84
C ILE A 92 31.57 -12.39 -2.64
N ARG A 93 32.28 -12.85 -1.59
CA ARG A 93 33.68 -12.44 -1.35
C ARG A 93 34.60 -12.81 -2.51
N GLU A 94 34.46 -14.02 -3.05
CA GLU A 94 35.23 -14.48 -4.20
C GLU A 94 34.96 -13.59 -5.44
N GLU A 95 33.70 -13.23 -5.68
CA GLU A 95 33.30 -12.35 -6.79
C GLU A 95 33.85 -10.93 -6.63
N GLU A 96 33.79 -10.36 -5.43
CA GLU A 96 34.37 -9.04 -5.11
C GLU A 96 35.89 -9.01 -5.30
N ILE A 97 36.58 -10.10 -4.95
CA ILE A 97 38.03 -10.24 -5.19
C ILE A 97 38.27 -10.29 -6.70
N ALA A 98 37.56 -11.16 -7.43
CA ALA A 98 37.71 -11.30 -8.87
C ALA A 98 37.41 -9.98 -9.62
N HIS A 99 36.41 -9.22 -9.16
CA HIS A 99 36.06 -7.91 -9.69
C HIS A 99 37.20 -6.89 -9.49
N ARG A 100 37.75 -6.81 -8.27
CA ARG A 100 38.90 -5.92 -7.96
C ARG A 100 40.14 -6.28 -8.77
N ASP A 101 40.42 -7.58 -8.92
CA ASP A 101 41.54 -8.08 -9.72
C ASP A 101 41.37 -7.71 -11.19
N ARG A 102 40.15 -7.82 -11.73
CA ARG A 102 39.84 -7.40 -13.10
C ARG A 102 40.07 -5.91 -13.30
N ILE A 103 39.62 -5.05 -12.39
CA ILE A 103 39.86 -3.60 -12.45
C ILE A 103 41.37 -3.31 -12.42
N MET A 104 42.11 -3.96 -11.52
CA MET A 104 43.56 -3.78 -11.43
C MET A 104 44.26 -4.21 -12.73
N ALA A 105 43.90 -5.35 -13.30
CA ALA A 105 44.46 -5.84 -14.55
C ALA A 105 44.17 -4.90 -15.73
N GLN A 106 42.97 -4.34 -15.81
CA GLN A 106 42.60 -3.36 -16.84
C GLN A 106 43.42 -2.07 -16.71
N ARG A 107 43.61 -1.55 -15.49
CA ARG A 107 44.45 -0.36 -15.24
C ARG A 107 45.90 -0.58 -15.67
N LEU A 108 46.47 -1.76 -15.38
CA LEU A 108 47.84 -2.12 -15.80
C LEU A 108 47.98 -2.21 -17.32
N ASN A 109 46.91 -2.50 -18.05
CA ASN A 109 46.89 -2.57 -19.52
C ASN A 109 46.75 -1.20 -20.20
N GLY A 110 46.79 -0.09 -19.44
CA GLY A 110 46.80 1.27 -19.97
C GLY A 110 45.44 1.79 -20.46
N SER A 111 44.34 1.07 -20.19
CA SER A 111 43.00 1.62 -20.36
C SER A 111 42.67 2.52 -19.17
N ASP A 112 42.49 3.81 -19.42
CA ASP A 112 42.02 4.79 -18.43
C ASP A 112 40.51 4.57 -18.20
N PHE A 113 40.21 3.55 -17.39
CA PHE A 113 38.84 3.13 -17.11
C PHE A 113 38.34 3.85 -15.86
N THR A 114 37.51 4.88 -16.06
CA THR A 114 36.69 5.45 -14.99
C THR A 114 35.53 4.50 -14.74
N ASP A 115 35.55 3.86 -13.58
CA ASP A 115 34.50 2.98 -13.09
C ASP A 115 33.14 3.70 -13.17
N THR A 116 32.35 3.39 -14.21
CA THR A 116 30.98 3.89 -14.35
C THR A 116 29.98 2.90 -13.74
N THR A 117 30.51 1.83 -13.13
CA THR A 117 29.73 0.78 -12.47
C THR A 117 30.02 0.81 -10.98
N GLN A 118 29.79 1.96 -10.35
CA GLN A 118 29.14 1.95 -9.04
C GLN A 118 27.66 1.52 -9.24
N ASP A 119 27.44 0.37 -9.86
CA ASP A 119 26.25 -0.45 -9.62
C ASP A 119 26.56 -1.26 -8.34
N GLN A 120 26.88 -0.56 -7.24
CA GLN A 120 26.18 -0.98 -6.03
C GLN A 120 24.72 -0.83 -6.45
N PRO A 121 23.89 -1.88 -6.40
CA PRO A 121 22.48 -1.62 -6.54
C PRO A 121 22.20 -0.53 -5.50
N GLU A 122 21.82 0.66 -5.95
CA GLU A 122 20.99 1.57 -5.16
C GLU A 122 19.65 0.84 -4.97
N SER A 123 19.67 -0.38 -4.44
CA SER A 123 18.55 -0.98 -3.76
C SER A 123 18.40 -0.09 -2.55
N GLY A 124 17.54 0.94 -2.68
CA GLY A 124 17.23 1.83 -1.57
C GLY A 124 17.11 0.98 -0.32
N GLU A 125 18.00 1.20 0.64
CA GLU A 125 18.22 0.30 1.77
C GLU A 125 16.87 0.02 2.42
N ILE A 126 16.34 -1.17 2.18
CA ILE A 126 15.09 -1.57 2.81
C ILE A 126 15.43 -1.68 4.29
N LYS A 127 14.86 -0.79 5.11
CA LYS A 127 15.17 -0.70 6.54
C LYS A 127 15.11 -2.11 7.16
N ASP A 128 16.15 -2.52 7.87
CA ASP A 128 16.20 -3.84 8.54
C ASP A 128 14.98 -4.11 9.43
N SER A 129 14.46 -3.06 10.06
CA SER A 129 13.21 -3.09 10.84
C SER A 129 12.00 -3.53 10.00
N LEU A 130 11.92 -3.09 8.74
CA LEU A 130 10.87 -3.48 7.81
C LEU A 130 11.04 -4.95 7.38
N LEU A 131 12.27 -5.36 7.07
CA LEU A 131 12.59 -6.75 6.73
C LEU A 131 12.26 -7.71 7.88
N SER A 132 12.61 -7.34 9.12
CA SER A 132 12.30 -8.10 10.32
C SER A 132 10.79 -8.26 10.53
N LYS A 133 10.00 -7.19 10.34
CA LYS A 133 8.54 -7.24 10.41
C LYS A 133 7.94 -8.13 9.33
N LEU A 134 8.42 -8.00 8.09
CA LEU A 134 7.96 -8.84 6.97
C LEU A 134 8.28 -10.32 7.22
N ALA A 135 9.47 -10.62 7.72
CA ALA A 135 9.82 -11.99 8.11
C ALA A 135 8.86 -12.53 9.17
N GLY A 136 8.59 -11.79 10.24
CA GLY A 136 7.63 -12.20 11.27
C GLY A 136 6.21 -12.40 10.75
N MET A 137 5.74 -11.53 9.84
CA MET A 137 4.39 -11.64 9.25
C MET A 137 4.23 -12.85 8.32
N TYR A 138 5.24 -13.18 7.52
CA TYR A 138 5.10 -14.13 6.41
C TYR A 138 5.79 -15.48 6.62
N MET A 139 6.77 -15.59 7.52
CA MET A 139 7.59 -16.80 7.66
C MET A 139 7.28 -17.66 8.91
N CYS A 140 6.33 -17.29 9.78
CA CYS A 140 5.92 -17.97 11.04
C CYS A 140 6.86 -17.85 12.25
N GLU A 141 6.28 -18.21 13.40
CA GLU A 141 6.53 -17.72 14.77
C GLU A 141 7.62 -18.46 15.56
N ASP A 142 8.29 -19.42 14.92
CA ASP A 142 9.30 -20.24 15.54
C ASP A 142 10.47 -19.34 15.96
N ASP A 143 10.66 -19.23 17.27
CA ASP A 143 11.61 -18.32 17.92
C ASP A 143 13.04 -18.46 17.37
N GLU A 144 13.36 -19.62 16.78
CA GLU A 144 14.62 -19.97 16.11
C GLU A 144 14.82 -19.23 14.77
N THR A 145 13.85 -19.24 13.85
CA THR A 145 13.99 -18.57 12.54
C THR A 145 14.02 -17.05 12.71
N LEU A 146 13.19 -16.54 13.63
CA LEU A 146 13.20 -15.14 14.06
C LEU A 146 14.47 -14.75 14.82
N SER A 147 15.09 -15.65 15.58
CA SER A 147 16.38 -15.38 16.24
C SER A 147 17.53 -15.26 15.23
N VAL A 148 17.50 -16.06 14.15
CA VAL A 148 18.47 -15.95 13.05
C VAL A 148 18.32 -14.62 12.30
N ILE A 149 17.07 -14.16 12.10
CA ILE A 149 16.77 -12.89 11.44
C ILE A 149 17.01 -11.69 12.37
N ALA A 150 16.66 -11.77 13.66
CA ALA A 150 16.90 -10.72 14.64
C ALA A 150 18.39 -10.61 15.04
N GLY A 151 19.17 -11.69 14.90
CA GLY A 151 20.63 -11.67 15.04
C GLY A 151 21.33 -10.76 14.02
N LEU A 152 20.61 -10.31 12.97
CA LEU A 152 21.09 -9.30 12.02
C LEU A 152 20.86 -7.86 12.51
N SER A 153 20.04 -7.61 13.54
CA SER A 153 19.59 -6.25 13.91
C SER A 153 20.00 -5.78 15.31
N ASN A 154 20.78 -6.55 16.09
CA ASN A 154 21.10 -6.18 17.47
C ASN A 154 22.45 -5.44 17.61
N GLU A 155 22.41 -4.13 17.38
CA GLU A 155 23.12 -3.15 18.23
C GLU A 155 22.10 -2.38 19.08
N VAL A 156 21.41 -3.06 20.00
CA VAL A 156 20.85 -2.38 21.18
C VAL A 156 21.20 -3.21 22.41
N SER A 157 22.03 -2.60 23.23
CA SER A 157 22.58 -3.09 24.49
C SER A 157 21.50 -3.41 25.52
N ASP A 158 21.52 -4.64 26.04
CA ASP A 158 21.01 -4.91 27.39
C ASP A 158 22.15 -5.44 28.25
N ILE A 159 22.44 -4.65 29.28
CA ILE A 159 23.46 -4.87 30.31
C ILE A 159 23.03 -6.07 31.16
N GLU A 160 23.94 -7.02 31.31
CA GLU A 160 23.79 -8.21 32.16
C GLU A 160 23.56 -7.83 33.63
N ASP A 161 22.50 -8.36 34.24
CA ASP A 161 22.51 -8.69 35.68
C ASP A 161 22.36 -10.19 35.84
N GLY A 162 23.42 -10.80 36.35
CA GLY A 162 23.62 -12.23 36.38
C GLY A 162 22.96 -12.89 37.58
N THR A 163 21.96 -13.74 37.33
CA THR A 163 21.79 -14.99 38.09
C THR A 163 21.24 -16.08 37.14
N SER A 164 22.10 -16.98 36.64
CA SER A 164 21.64 -18.09 35.80
C SER A 164 21.24 -19.28 36.66
N ARG A 165 19.93 -19.47 36.85
CA ARG A 165 19.36 -20.79 37.15
C ARG A 165 18.93 -21.44 35.84
N ALA A 166 19.24 -22.72 35.66
CA ALA A 166 18.73 -23.48 34.53
C ALA A 166 17.20 -23.56 34.62
N GLU A 167 16.52 -22.89 33.70
CA GLU A 167 15.06 -22.92 33.58
C GLU A 167 14.64 -24.01 32.57
N SER A 168 13.44 -24.55 32.73
CA SER A 168 12.87 -25.50 31.77
C SER A 168 12.68 -24.81 30.41
N SER A 169 12.84 -25.54 29.31
CA SER A 169 12.68 -25.01 27.93
C SER A 169 11.33 -24.30 27.74
N THR A 170 10.27 -24.80 28.38
CA THR A 170 8.94 -24.17 28.41
C THR A 170 8.91 -22.80 29.08
N GLN A 171 9.58 -22.63 30.23
CA GLN A 171 9.65 -21.35 30.93
C GLN A 171 10.56 -20.34 30.21
N ALA A 172 11.65 -20.82 29.60
CA ALA A 172 12.52 -20.00 28.78
C ALA A 172 11.79 -19.49 27.52
N SER A 173 11.00 -20.33 26.85
CA SER A 173 10.17 -19.94 25.70
C SER A 173 9.05 -18.97 26.08
N SER A 174 8.36 -19.18 27.21
CA SER A 174 7.32 -18.23 27.65
C SER A 174 7.88 -16.84 27.98
N ARG A 175 9.04 -16.75 28.66
CA ARG A 175 9.67 -15.45 28.95
C ARG A 175 10.23 -14.75 27.71
N ARG A 176 10.69 -15.49 26.71
CA ARG A 176 11.12 -14.93 25.41
C ARG A 176 9.96 -14.43 24.56
N SER A 177 8.81 -15.10 24.61
CA SER A 177 7.56 -14.63 23.98
C SER A 177 7.05 -13.34 24.62
N GLU A 178 7.01 -13.26 25.96
CA GLU A 178 6.57 -12.06 26.69
C GLU A 178 7.49 -10.84 26.50
N SER A 179 8.77 -11.06 26.17
CA SER A 179 9.75 -9.99 25.91
C SER A 179 9.72 -9.46 24.47
N ARG A 180 8.94 -10.07 23.56
CA ARG A 180 8.77 -9.63 22.17
C ARG A 180 7.39 -9.02 21.87
N GLU A 181 6.58 -8.86 22.91
CA GLU A 181 5.29 -8.19 22.82
C GLU A 181 5.41 -6.70 23.12
N ILE A 182 4.86 -5.88 22.23
CA ILE A 182 4.84 -4.43 22.34
C ILE A 182 3.42 -3.98 22.64
N LYS A 183 3.27 -3.06 23.60
CA LYS A 183 1.97 -2.47 23.95
C LYS A 183 1.60 -1.38 22.93
N CYS A 184 0.38 -1.43 22.41
CA CYS A 184 -0.15 -0.39 21.55
C CYS A 184 -0.56 0.86 22.35
N GLU A 185 -0.24 2.04 21.83
CA GLU A 185 -0.60 3.32 22.46
C GLU A 185 -2.11 3.62 22.37
N ALA A 186 -2.79 3.15 21.32
CA ALA A 186 -4.20 3.44 21.08
C ALA A 186 -5.15 2.50 21.83
N CYS A 187 -5.01 1.18 21.67
CA CYS A 187 -5.90 0.21 22.33
C CYS A 187 -5.35 -0.35 23.64
N HIS A 188 -4.08 -0.10 23.96
CA HIS A 188 -3.39 -0.64 25.13
C HIS A 188 -3.22 -2.17 25.21
N ASP A 189 -3.55 -2.89 24.14
CA ASP A 189 -3.30 -4.33 24.03
C ASP A 189 -1.82 -4.61 23.72
N ARG A 190 -1.36 -5.80 24.15
CA ARG A 190 -0.06 -6.35 23.78
C ARG A 190 -0.18 -7.10 22.44
N LYS A 191 0.78 -6.86 21.55
CA LYS A 191 0.85 -7.46 20.21
C LYS A 191 2.29 -7.88 19.90
N LYS A 192 2.46 -8.84 18.99
CA LYS A 192 3.79 -9.27 18.55
C LYS A 192 4.52 -8.11 17.84
N HIS A 193 5.83 -8.01 17.99
CA HIS A 193 6.64 -6.91 17.41
C HIS A 193 6.42 -6.68 15.89
N PHE A 194 6.08 -7.73 15.13
CA PHE A 194 5.82 -7.66 13.70
C PHE A 194 4.41 -7.14 13.35
N GLU A 195 3.49 -7.09 14.32
CA GLU A 195 2.13 -6.54 14.16
C GLU A 195 2.01 -5.06 14.57
N VAL A 196 3.12 -4.49 15.05
CA VAL A 196 3.17 -3.14 15.62
C VAL A 196 4.11 -2.27 14.81
N MET A 197 3.74 -1.02 14.59
CA MET A 197 4.59 0.02 14.01
C MET A 197 5.09 0.95 15.12
N THR A 198 6.40 1.15 15.25
CA THR A 198 7.02 2.13 16.15
C THR A 198 7.40 3.42 15.41
N ASN A 199 6.72 4.52 15.72
CA ASN A 199 7.01 5.82 15.12
C ASN A 199 8.38 6.37 15.57
N ALA A 200 8.91 7.38 14.86
CA ALA A 200 10.12 8.09 15.24
C ALA A 200 10.08 8.69 16.67
N CYS A 201 8.88 8.99 17.18
CA CYS A 201 8.69 9.46 18.56
C CYS A 201 8.73 8.34 19.62
N GLY A 202 8.91 7.07 19.23
CA GLY A 202 8.98 5.90 20.11
C GLY A 202 7.64 5.25 20.45
N HIS A 203 6.51 5.84 20.09
CA HIS A 203 5.19 5.25 20.34
C HIS A 203 4.83 4.17 19.31
N ALA A 204 4.17 3.12 19.78
CA ALA A 204 3.86 1.94 19.01
C ALA A 204 2.36 1.78 18.74
N TYR A 205 1.97 1.46 17.50
CA TYR A 205 0.58 1.27 17.08
C TYR A 205 0.40 -0.10 16.44
N CYS A 206 -0.59 -0.87 16.89
CA CYS A 206 -0.93 -2.13 16.25
C CYS A 206 -1.55 -1.88 14.86
N LYS A 207 -1.49 -2.90 13.99
CA LYS A 207 -2.06 -2.87 12.64
C LYS A 207 -3.49 -2.31 12.59
N THR A 208 -4.37 -2.77 13.47
CA THR A 208 -5.79 -2.37 13.46
C THR A 208 -5.97 -0.90 13.81
N CYS A 209 -5.39 -0.43 14.91
CA CYS A 209 -5.49 0.98 15.30
C CYS A 209 -4.81 1.92 14.30
N LEU A 210 -3.74 1.45 13.65
CA LEU A 210 -3.07 2.20 12.60
C LEU A 210 -3.96 2.34 11.36
N GLN A 211 -4.63 1.27 10.93
CA GLN A 211 -5.59 1.32 9.83
C GLN A 211 -6.75 2.27 10.13
N GLU A 212 -7.32 2.21 11.34
CA GLU A 212 -8.38 3.13 11.77
C GLU A 212 -7.92 4.58 11.77
N LEU A 213 -6.71 4.86 12.26
CA LEU A 213 -6.14 6.20 12.27
C LEU A 213 -5.99 6.75 10.85
N PHE A 214 -5.47 5.93 9.92
CA PHE A 214 -5.34 6.33 8.52
C PHE A 214 -6.70 6.53 7.88
N GLU A 215 -7.66 5.64 8.11
CA GLU A 215 -9.02 5.77 7.59
C GLU A 215 -9.68 7.07 8.06
N LEU A 216 -9.60 7.40 9.36
CA LEU A 216 -10.11 8.65 9.90
C LEU A 216 -9.43 9.87 9.25
N SER A 217 -8.12 9.83 9.05
CA SER A 217 -7.39 10.92 8.39
C SER A 217 -7.81 11.14 6.94
N THR A 218 -8.28 10.11 6.24
CA THR A 218 -8.78 10.27 4.86
C THR A 218 -10.16 10.92 4.79
N ARG A 219 -10.93 10.88 5.89
CA ARG A 219 -12.29 11.42 5.97
C ARG A 219 -12.32 12.83 6.54
N ASP A 220 -11.40 13.15 7.44
CA ASP A 220 -11.33 14.44 8.13
C ASP A 220 -9.98 15.13 7.84
N GLU A 221 -10.06 16.24 7.11
CA GLU A 221 -8.90 17.06 6.74
C GLU A 221 -8.14 17.60 7.96
N SER A 222 -8.82 17.85 9.10
CA SER A 222 -8.16 18.34 10.31
C SER A 222 -7.20 17.31 10.92
N LEU A 223 -7.47 16.03 10.66
CA LEU A 223 -6.67 14.89 11.07
C LEU A 223 -5.61 14.51 10.03
N PHE A 224 -5.58 15.18 8.88
CA PHE A 224 -4.60 14.94 7.83
C PHE A 224 -3.37 15.87 7.97
N PRO A 225 -2.14 15.37 7.77
CA PRO A 225 -1.76 13.96 7.71
C PRO A 225 -1.86 13.29 9.10
N PRO A 226 -1.94 11.94 9.18
CA PRO A 226 -1.80 11.19 10.42
C PRO A 226 -0.57 11.61 11.20
N ARG A 227 -0.74 11.88 12.50
CA ARG A 227 0.34 12.34 13.38
C ARG A 227 0.39 11.53 14.67
N CYS A 228 1.61 11.29 15.16
CA CYS A 228 1.87 10.92 16.54
C CYS A 228 2.75 11.98 17.18
N CYS A 229 2.46 12.43 18.40
CA CYS A 229 3.26 13.48 19.07
C CYS A 229 3.48 14.75 18.24
N LYS A 230 2.50 15.12 17.39
CA LYS A 230 2.58 16.23 16.41
C LYS A 230 3.59 16.01 15.27
N GLN A 231 4.23 14.86 15.19
CA GLN A 231 5.07 14.47 14.05
C GLN A 231 4.23 13.67 13.04
N PRO A 232 4.31 13.97 11.74
CA PRO A 232 3.62 13.20 10.72
C PRO A 232 4.18 11.77 10.67
N MET A 233 3.30 10.79 10.49
CA MET A 233 3.70 9.41 10.23
C MET A 233 4.12 9.26 8.76
N ASP A 234 5.26 8.61 8.51
CA ASP A 234 5.72 8.32 7.16
C ASP A 234 4.90 7.16 6.56
N ILE A 235 4.38 7.34 5.36
CA ILE A 235 3.61 6.31 4.67
C ILE A 235 4.45 5.08 4.36
N ASP A 236 5.74 5.26 4.08
CA ASP A 236 6.64 4.18 3.67
C ASP A 236 6.91 3.21 4.84
N ASP A 237 6.86 3.71 6.08
CA ASP A 237 7.03 2.92 7.29
C ASP A 237 5.74 2.17 7.69
N VAL A 238 4.57 2.75 7.38
CA VAL A 238 3.28 2.14 7.72
C VAL A 238 2.75 1.23 6.61
N GLN A 239 3.30 1.28 5.40
CA GLN A 239 2.70 0.66 4.22
C GLN A 239 2.44 -0.85 4.37
N ILE A 240 3.27 -1.58 5.11
CA ILE A 240 3.09 -3.03 5.32
C ILE A 240 1.86 -3.35 6.16
N PHE A 241 1.38 -2.38 6.95
CA PHE A 241 0.20 -2.51 7.81
C PHE A 241 -1.09 -2.05 7.14
N LEU A 242 -1.01 -1.27 6.07
CA LEU A 242 -2.19 -0.75 5.37
C LEU A 242 -2.66 -1.68 4.25
N THR A 243 -3.98 -1.83 4.10
CA THR A 243 -4.56 -2.52 2.94
C THR A 243 -4.35 -1.70 1.66
N LYS A 244 -4.42 -2.35 0.51
CA LYS A 244 -4.31 -1.67 -0.79
C LYS A 244 -5.39 -0.59 -0.92
N GLU A 245 -6.62 -0.93 -0.53
CA GLU A 245 -7.77 -0.04 -0.61
C GLU A 245 -7.55 1.22 0.23
N LEU A 246 -7.01 1.07 1.44
CA LEU A 246 -6.74 2.19 2.34
C LEU A 246 -5.58 3.06 1.84
N LYS A 247 -4.53 2.45 1.26
CA LYS A 247 -3.44 3.19 0.59
C LYS A 247 -3.97 4.04 -0.56
N ASP A 248 -4.82 3.45 -1.41
CA ASP A 248 -5.41 4.15 -2.56
C ASP A 248 -6.31 5.31 -2.10
N GLN A 249 -7.10 5.10 -1.05
CA GLN A 249 -7.90 6.16 -0.43
C GLN A 249 -7.02 7.27 0.15
N PHE A 250 -5.96 6.92 0.87
CA PHE A 250 -5.03 7.87 1.46
C PHE A 250 -4.32 8.70 0.38
N GLN A 251 -3.89 8.08 -0.72
CA GLN A 251 -3.25 8.79 -1.82
C GLN A 251 -4.22 9.75 -2.51
N LYS A 252 -5.49 9.37 -2.69
CA LYS A 252 -6.54 10.28 -3.19
C LYS A 252 -6.77 11.45 -2.25
N ALA A 253 -6.91 11.18 -0.95
CA ALA A 253 -7.07 12.22 0.08
C ALA A 253 -5.86 13.16 0.14
N LYS A 254 -4.63 12.64 -0.02
CA LYS A 254 -3.40 13.44 -0.09
C LYS A 254 -3.43 14.45 -1.23
N VAL A 255 -3.86 14.01 -2.41
CA VAL A 255 -3.99 14.90 -3.59
C VAL A 255 -5.13 15.90 -3.38
N GLU A 256 -6.28 15.44 -2.91
CA GLU A 256 -7.45 16.29 -2.63
C GLU A 256 -7.11 17.38 -1.61
N PHE A 257 -6.66 16.99 -0.41
CA PHE A 257 -6.34 17.91 0.67
C PHE A 257 -5.13 18.81 0.37
N GLY A 258 -4.18 18.32 -0.43
CA GLY A 258 -3.06 19.13 -0.93
C GLY A 258 -3.44 20.14 -2.01
N THR A 259 -4.60 19.99 -2.65
CA THR A 259 -5.06 20.90 -3.71
C THR A 259 -5.68 22.15 -3.09
N LYS A 260 -5.14 23.34 -3.43
CA LYS A 260 -5.61 24.63 -2.89
C LYS A 260 -7.00 25.02 -3.40
N ASN A 261 -7.20 25.01 -4.71
CA ASN A 261 -8.47 25.40 -5.36
C ASN A 261 -9.24 24.15 -5.80
N ARG A 262 -9.74 23.38 -4.83
CA ARG A 262 -10.44 22.12 -5.10
C ARG A 262 -11.70 22.36 -5.94
N THR A 263 -11.97 21.44 -6.85
CA THR A 263 -13.21 21.43 -7.61
C THR A 263 -13.88 20.09 -7.38
N TYR A 264 -15.15 20.14 -6.98
CA TYR A 264 -15.97 18.95 -6.76
C TYR A 264 -17.03 18.89 -7.85
N CYS A 265 -17.51 17.69 -8.16
CA CYS A 265 -18.61 17.55 -9.10
C CYS A 265 -19.85 18.28 -8.58
N SER A 266 -20.39 19.18 -9.39
CA SER A 266 -21.61 19.97 -9.08
C SER A 266 -22.87 19.10 -8.92
N ARG A 267 -22.85 17.85 -9.37
CA ARG A 267 -23.93 16.90 -9.12
C ARG A 267 -23.87 16.46 -7.65
N GLY A 268 -24.79 16.93 -6.82
CA GLY A 268 -24.83 16.64 -5.37
C GLY A 268 -24.89 15.16 -4.97
N ALA A 269 -25.41 14.28 -5.85
CA ALA A 269 -25.37 12.82 -5.63
C ALA A 269 -23.99 12.20 -5.88
N CYS A 270 -23.10 12.90 -6.59
CA CYS A 270 -21.75 12.46 -6.88
C CYS A 270 -20.73 13.17 -5.98
N SER A 271 -20.69 14.51 -6.01
CA SER A 271 -19.81 15.35 -5.18
C SER A 271 -18.34 14.91 -5.14
N ALA A 272 -17.90 14.14 -6.14
CA ALA A 272 -16.55 13.59 -6.18
C ALA A 272 -15.54 14.69 -6.49
N PHE A 273 -14.38 14.64 -5.83
CA PHE A 273 -13.25 15.50 -6.14
C PHE A 273 -12.79 15.31 -7.60
N ILE A 274 -12.55 16.42 -8.30
CA ILE A 274 -12.05 16.45 -9.68
C ILE A 274 -10.58 16.90 -9.65
N PRO A 275 -9.62 16.01 -9.99
CA PRO A 275 -8.20 16.36 -10.03
C PRO A 275 -7.93 17.46 -11.06
N SER A 276 -6.91 18.29 -10.80
CA SER A 276 -6.51 19.39 -11.70
C SER A 276 -6.19 18.94 -13.13
N ALA A 277 -5.71 17.70 -13.32
CA ALA A 277 -5.46 17.12 -14.64
C ALA A 277 -6.74 16.90 -15.47
N SER A 278 -7.92 16.90 -14.85
CA SER A 278 -9.23 16.78 -15.50
C SER A 278 -9.94 18.14 -15.65
N ILE A 279 -9.18 19.23 -15.51
CA ILE A 279 -9.67 20.60 -15.67
C ILE A 279 -8.99 21.19 -16.90
N GLU A 280 -9.79 21.52 -17.91
CA GLU A 280 -9.33 22.20 -19.14
C GLU A 280 -9.87 23.62 -19.14
N GLY A 281 -8.99 24.61 -18.95
CA GLY A 281 -9.40 26.00 -18.73
C GLY A 281 -10.29 26.10 -17.49
N ASP A 282 -11.52 26.59 -17.68
CA ASP A 282 -12.50 26.76 -16.61
C ASP A 282 -13.49 25.59 -16.48
N LEU A 283 -13.24 24.49 -17.21
CA LEU A 283 -14.17 23.38 -17.33
C LEU A 283 -13.58 22.11 -16.71
N ALA A 284 -14.16 21.70 -15.59
CA ALA A 284 -13.80 20.49 -14.88
C ALA A 284 -14.72 19.33 -15.28
N THR A 285 -14.16 18.21 -15.72
CA THR A 285 -14.94 17.02 -16.11
C THR A 285 -14.83 15.93 -15.04
N CYS A 286 -15.97 15.52 -14.48
CA CYS A 286 -16.00 14.46 -13.48
C CYS A 286 -15.70 13.09 -14.09
N GLN A 287 -14.69 12.38 -13.60
CA GLN A 287 -14.33 11.05 -14.10
C GLN A 287 -15.29 9.93 -13.68
N VAL A 288 -16.19 10.19 -12.72
CA VAL A 288 -17.14 9.19 -12.21
C VAL A 288 -18.47 9.24 -12.96
N CYS A 289 -19.02 10.43 -13.16
CA CYS A 289 -20.35 10.61 -13.75
C CYS A 289 -20.37 11.48 -15.02
N LEU A 290 -19.20 11.91 -15.49
CA LEU A 290 -19.00 12.75 -16.69
C LEU A 290 -19.71 14.11 -16.66
N THR A 291 -20.24 14.50 -15.49
CA THR A 291 -20.85 15.82 -15.31
C THR A 291 -19.75 16.88 -15.36
N MET A 292 -20.02 17.94 -16.12
CA MET A 292 -19.11 19.07 -16.27
C MET A 292 -19.45 20.16 -15.24
N THR A 293 -18.42 20.69 -14.60
CA THR A 293 -18.50 21.68 -13.53
C THR A 293 -17.60 22.87 -13.89
N CYS A 294 -18.07 24.08 -13.64
CA CYS A 294 -17.26 25.27 -13.77
C CYS A 294 -16.20 25.32 -12.65
N ALA A 295 -14.92 25.41 -13.02
CA ALA A 295 -13.82 25.44 -12.05
C ALA A 295 -13.74 26.77 -11.28
N ILE A 296 -14.44 27.82 -11.73
CA ILE A 296 -14.48 29.14 -11.08
C ILE A 296 -15.58 29.16 -10.02
N CYS A 297 -16.85 29.14 -10.42
CA CYS A 297 -18.00 29.22 -9.50
C CYS A 297 -18.39 27.88 -8.84
N LYS A 298 -17.74 26.76 -9.24
CA LYS A 298 -18.00 25.40 -8.72
C LYS A 298 -19.40 24.83 -9.00
N GLU A 299 -20.21 25.55 -9.78
CA GLU A 299 -21.53 25.14 -10.22
C GLU A 299 -21.50 24.33 -11.53
N GLY A 300 -22.66 23.89 -12.01
CA GLY A 300 -22.78 23.25 -13.32
C GLY A 300 -22.15 24.07 -14.44
N ALA A 301 -21.52 23.39 -15.40
CA ALA A 301 -20.93 24.04 -16.56
C ALA A 301 -21.95 24.94 -17.29
N HIS A 302 -21.53 26.15 -17.63
CA HIS A 302 -22.35 27.16 -18.28
C HIS A 302 -21.71 27.67 -19.56
N GLY A 303 -22.55 28.14 -20.49
CA GLY A 303 -22.08 28.74 -21.73
C GLY A 303 -21.63 30.19 -21.53
N GLY A 304 -20.42 30.51 -22.00
CA GLY A 304 -19.83 31.83 -21.89
C GLY A 304 -19.16 32.10 -20.54
N ASP A 305 -18.76 33.35 -20.36
CA ASP A 305 -17.99 33.88 -19.25
C ASP A 305 -18.65 33.61 -17.90
N CYS A 306 -17.86 33.17 -16.91
CA CYS A 306 -18.37 32.95 -15.56
C CYS A 306 -18.66 34.30 -14.88
N PRO A 307 -19.87 34.50 -14.35
CA PRO A 307 -20.20 35.75 -13.66
C PRO A 307 -19.42 35.93 -12.36
N GLU A 308 -18.84 34.87 -11.79
CA GLU A 308 -18.01 34.94 -10.58
C GLU A 308 -16.51 35.00 -10.88
N ASP A 309 -16.12 35.12 -12.15
CA ASP A 309 -14.73 35.35 -12.53
C ASP A 309 -14.32 36.81 -12.26
N THR A 310 -13.81 37.06 -11.06
CA THR A 310 -13.34 38.39 -10.66
C THR A 310 -12.20 38.89 -11.53
N THR A 311 -11.31 38.00 -12.00
CA THR A 311 -10.19 38.40 -12.85
C THR A 311 -10.67 38.88 -14.22
N LEU A 312 -11.67 38.19 -14.78
CA LEU A 312 -12.30 38.61 -16.02
C LEU A 312 -13.10 39.91 -15.87
N GLN A 313 -13.75 40.10 -14.72
CA GLN A 313 -14.45 41.35 -14.41
C GLN A 313 -13.50 42.54 -14.30
N GLU A 314 -12.35 42.39 -13.64
CA GLU A 314 -11.31 43.42 -13.57
C GLU A 314 -10.77 43.79 -14.95
N VAL A 315 -10.51 42.78 -15.77
CA VAL A 315 -10.07 42.96 -17.15
C VAL A 315 -11.14 43.67 -18.00
N LEU A 316 -12.42 43.35 -17.78
CA LEU A 316 -13.55 44.03 -18.41
C LEU A 316 -13.68 45.49 -17.97
N ALA A 317 -13.51 45.77 -16.67
CA ALA A 317 -13.55 47.12 -16.13
C ALA A 317 -12.44 47.99 -16.73
N ALA A 318 -11.20 47.47 -16.76
CA ALA A 318 -10.07 48.12 -17.40
C ALA A 318 -10.31 48.35 -18.90
N ALA A 319 -10.95 47.40 -19.59
CA ALA A 319 -11.31 47.58 -21.00
C ALA A 319 -12.30 48.74 -21.18
N THR A 320 -13.34 48.83 -20.36
CA THR A 320 -14.28 49.97 -20.41
C THR A 320 -13.63 51.31 -20.10
N GLU A 321 -12.71 51.38 -19.13
CA GLU A 321 -12.00 52.62 -18.77
C GLU A 321 -11.09 53.12 -19.91
N ASN A 322 -10.45 52.21 -20.63
CA ASN A 322 -9.56 52.52 -21.76
C ASN A 322 -10.29 52.59 -23.11
N GLY A 323 -11.62 52.43 -23.14
CA GLY A 323 -12.41 52.45 -24.37
C GLY A 323 -12.24 51.24 -25.28
N TRP A 324 -11.63 50.16 -24.79
CA TRP A 324 -11.51 48.89 -25.50
C TRP A 324 -12.86 48.18 -25.56
N GLN A 325 -13.13 47.46 -26.65
CA GLN A 325 -14.36 46.69 -26.84
C GLN A 325 -14.09 45.20 -26.91
N ARG A 326 -15.12 44.37 -26.79
CA ARG A 326 -15.02 42.93 -27.03
C ARG A 326 -15.56 42.56 -28.39
N CYS A 327 -14.81 41.74 -29.12
CA CYS A 327 -15.30 41.16 -30.36
C CYS A 327 -16.54 40.29 -30.11
N TYR A 328 -17.62 40.51 -30.88
CA TYR A 328 -18.86 39.75 -30.76
C TYR A 328 -18.69 38.25 -31.06
N SER A 329 -17.74 37.87 -31.93
CA SER A 329 -17.56 36.47 -32.34
C SER A 329 -16.63 35.69 -31.42
N CYS A 330 -15.48 36.26 -31.03
CA CYS A 330 -14.45 35.52 -30.27
C CYS A 330 -14.25 36.03 -28.83
N ARG A 331 -14.98 37.07 -28.43
CA ARG A 331 -14.98 37.69 -27.10
C ARG A 331 -13.62 38.23 -26.61
N ARG A 332 -12.59 38.26 -27.47
CA ARG A 332 -11.31 38.92 -27.16
C ARG A 332 -11.49 40.44 -27.07
N ILE A 333 -10.70 41.05 -26.21
CA ILE A 333 -10.62 42.51 -26.08
C ILE A 333 -9.82 43.06 -27.26
N ILE A 334 -10.37 44.11 -27.87
CA ILE A 334 -9.85 44.78 -29.04
C ILE A 334 -9.78 46.28 -28.77
N GLU A 335 -8.66 46.88 -29.16
CA GLU A 335 -8.42 48.31 -29.14
C GLU A 335 -8.53 48.88 -30.56
N ILE A 336 -9.18 50.03 -30.71
CA ILE A 336 -9.16 50.81 -31.94
C ILE A 336 -8.19 51.98 -31.73
N ASP A 337 -7.00 51.88 -32.31
CA ASP A 337 -5.98 52.92 -32.21
C ASP A 337 -6.33 54.12 -33.12
N TYR A 338 -6.77 53.86 -34.35
CA TYR A 338 -7.22 54.87 -35.33
C TYR A 338 -8.01 54.21 -36.48
N GLY A 339 -9.10 54.84 -36.94
CA GLY A 339 -9.83 54.38 -38.15
C GLY A 339 -11.36 54.43 -38.06
N CYS A 340 -12.02 53.83 -39.05
CA CYS A 340 -13.48 53.72 -39.13
C CYS A 340 -14.02 52.69 -38.12
N ASN A 341 -15.18 52.94 -37.51
CA ASN A 341 -15.84 52.07 -36.53
C ASN A 341 -16.38 50.74 -37.10
N HIS A 342 -16.00 50.37 -38.32
CA HIS A 342 -16.39 49.12 -38.97
C HIS A 342 -15.28 48.08 -38.81
N MET A 343 -15.40 47.21 -37.82
CA MET A 343 -14.54 46.04 -37.62
C MET A 343 -15.23 44.78 -38.16
N THR A 344 -14.54 44.04 -39.03
CA THR A 344 -14.96 42.73 -39.56
C THR A 344 -14.26 41.59 -38.86
#